data_AF-A0A8I1RHS8-F1
#
_entry.id   AF-A0A8I1RHS8-F1
#
_cell.length_a   1.000
_cell.length_b   1.000
_cell.length_c   1.000
_cell.angle_alpha   90.00
_cell.angle_beta   90.00
_cell.angle_gamma   90.00
#
_symmetry.space_group_name_H-M   'P 1'
#
loop_
_entity.id
_entity.type
_entity.pdbx_description
1 polymer ?
#
loop_
_entity_poly.entity_id
_entity_poly.type
_entity_poly.pdbx_seq_one_letter_code
_entity_poly.pdbx_strand_id
1 'polypeptide(L)'
;MRLVSGYQPVHELYSPKSRKQHFPKADYRFLVRAALNVARAVGKVHQAGCVIGDFNHSGVLVAQDATVALIDADSFQFAREGRAFPCVVGVPDFTPPELHGLNLSTVTRTRAHDHFGLAVAIFHLLAMGKHPYAGRFAGGDLSMGEAIAQNRFAFSLIRKNETRTTPPPGSVSLQDFPAPVARAFEAAFGLDPAMRPDASQWVTALKELEAALSHCTAIKTHYYPSAARKCVWCRLAGQSGVDMFPDLLGTVPPMPGGPFDIERFWAQIRAVRLPRPEDLLPTWSGDPGSGSTAVAEAKRALNARKALGIAALIAAGAGFGYAAGAAIIWIGIGIFGLVKLLGGSIDEAPFRKAYDDADQRARNAELAFLQRMGLTELAGIRDDLERWIAEYRKLDSDLAQEIMRLKATREARQRATFLDRFPIRRARISGIGPAKTATLASYGIETAADIAPHAIMAVPGFGEAMTAKLLLWRRGHEAKFRYNAAPDASDVQAENAIRSAHAAKRADLQSKIRSGTAALQTAPQRLASRSQSVDQPLTHALGERARAARDLEILGIPVPQRTPIVFGAKPSPTPPAPAPSRPMPSAPSSTVPSCPRCGSPMRRRTARRGSRAGRQFWGCSRYPGCTGTRN
;
A
#
# COMPACT_ATOMS: atom_id res chain seq x y z
N MET A 1 15.94 20.00 -37.57
CA MET A 1 16.58 19.92 -36.25
C MET A 1 17.61 18.80 -36.31
N ARG A 2 18.88 19.03 -35.94
CA ARG A 2 19.88 17.93 -35.88
C ARG A 2 19.55 17.05 -34.68
N LEU A 3 19.46 15.74 -34.89
CA LEU A 3 19.25 14.79 -33.79
C LEU A 3 20.46 14.84 -32.85
N VAL A 4 20.22 15.12 -31.57
CA VAL A 4 21.26 15.06 -30.53
C VAL A 4 21.42 13.59 -30.09
N SER A 5 22.18 12.82 -30.86
CA SER A 5 22.43 11.39 -30.59
C SER A 5 23.41 11.19 -29.45
N GLY A 6 23.20 10.15 -28.63
CA GLY A 6 24.10 9.80 -27.51
C GLY A 6 23.83 10.52 -26.18
N TYR A 7 22.74 11.28 -26.11
CA TYR A 7 22.30 11.99 -24.90
C TYR A 7 21.00 11.38 -24.37
N GLN A 8 20.74 11.60 -23.09
CA GLN A 8 19.50 11.23 -22.41
C GLN A 8 18.92 12.44 -21.68
N PRO A 9 17.59 12.56 -21.54
CA PRO A 9 16.99 13.61 -20.71
C PRO A 9 17.54 13.61 -19.28
N VAL A 10 17.70 14.79 -18.67
CA VAL A 10 18.35 14.93 -17.35
C VAL A 10 17.61 14.18 -16.23
N HIS A 11 16.30 13.94 -16.39
CA HIS A 11 15.53 13.15 -15.43
C HIS A 11 15.92 11.68 -15.37
N GLU A 12 16.47 11.15 -16.46
CA GLU A 12 17.06 9.81 -16.48
C GLU A 12 18.35 9.75 -15.65
N LEU A 13 19.00 10.90 -15.38
CA LEU A 13 20.22 10.97 -14.57
C LEU A 13 19.94 11.14 -13.07
N TYR A 14 19.02 12.02 -12.68
CA TYR A 14 18.82 12.30 -11.25
C TYR A 14 17.97 11.24 -10.51
N SER A 15 17.13 10.49 -11.24
CA SER A 15 16.34 9.39 -10.67
C SER A 15 17.22 8.15 -10.44
N PRO A 16 17.35 7.62 -9.22
CA PRO A 16 18.22 6.47 -8.96
C PRO A 16 17.90 5.23 -9.83
N LYS A 17 16.60 4.97 -10.08
CA LYS A 17 16.16 3.82 -10.87
C LYS A 17 16.54 3.95 -12.35
N SER A 18 16.34 5.14 -12.93
CA SER A 18 16.69 5.38 -14.32
C SER A 18 18.20 5.52 -14.52
N ARG A 19 18.89 6.21 -13.59
CA ARG A 19 20.35 6.38 -13.63
C ARG A 19 21.06 5.04 -13.76
N LYS A 20 20.57 4.02 -13.05
CA LYS A 20 21.09 2.65 -13.15
C LYS A 20 21.06 2.08 -14.58
N GLN A 21 20.07 2.46 -15.39
CA GLN A 21 19.90 1.97 -16.76
C GLN A 21 20.71 2.80 -17.75
N HIS A 22 20.58 4.12 -17.65
CA HIS A 22 21.09 5.04 -18.65
C HIS A 22 22.49 5.58 -18.33
N PHE A 23 22.88 5.61 -17.06
CA PHE A 23 24.19 6.10 -16.60
C PHE A 23 24.75 5.18 -15.49
N PRO A 24 24.99 3.89 -15.76
CA PRO A 24 25.34 2.90 -14.73
C PRO A 24 26.64 3.19 -13.99
N LYS A 25 27.51 4.04 -14.56
CA LYS A 25 28.78 4.48 -13.97
C LYS A 25 28.68 5.84 -13.26
N ALA A 26 27.52 6.50 -13.29
CA ALA A 26 27.36 7.81 -12.68
C ALA A 26 27.20 7.69 -11.16
N ASP A 27 28.20 8.21 -10.45
CA ASP A 27 28.15 8.46 -9.01
C ASP A 27 27.78 9.92 -8.72
N TYR A 28 27.84 10.33 -7.45
CA TYR A 28 27.46 11.69 -7.08
C TYR A 28 28.36 12.77 -7.70
N ARG A 29 29.63 12.47 -7.99
CA ARG A 29 30.55 13.42 -8.66
C ARG A 29 30.06 13.73 -10.07
N PHE A 30 29.58 12.71 -10.78
CA PHE A 30 28.97 12.88 -12.09
C PHE A 30 27.74 13.80 -12.04
N LEU A 31 26.90 13.68 -11.02
CA LEU A 31 25.70 14.51 -10.88
C LEU A 31 26.06 15.97 -10.59
N VAL A 32 27.07 16.22 -9.76
CA VAL A 32 27.60 17.57 -9.52
C VAL A 32 28.20 18.16 -10.81
N ARG A 33 28.96 17.37 -11.57
CA ARG A 33 29.52 17.78 -12.88
C ARG A 33 28.43 18.10 -13.89
N ALA A 34 27.37 17.28 -13.96
CA ALA A 34 26.23 17.52 -14.83
C ALA A 34 25.52 18.83 -14.44
N ALA A 35 25.26 19.05 -13.15
CA ALA A 35 24.65 20.30 -12.66
C ALA A 35 25.48 21.54 -13.04
N LEU A 36 26.81 21.44 -12.93
CA LEU A 36 27.74 22.47 -13.35
C LEU A 36 27.62 22.77 -14.85
N ASN A 37 27.48 21.74 -15.67
CA ASN A 37 27.35 21.88 -17.12
C ASN A 37 25.96 22.40 -17.55
N VAL A 38 24.89 22.07 -16.80
CA VAL A 38 23.56 22.69 -17.00
C VAL A 38 23.64 24.20 -16.77
N ALA A 39 24.26 24.64 -15.67
CA ALA A 39 24.45 26.06 -15.39
C ALA A 39 25.25 26.76 -16.50
N ARG A 40 26.32 26.14 -17.00
CA ARG A 40 27.10 26.66 -18.15
C ARG A 40 26.27 26.80 -19.42
N ALA A 41 25.45 25.80 -19.74
CA ALA A 41 24.60 25.80 -20.93
C ALA A 41 23.56 26.94 -20.87
N VAL A 42 22.88 27.11 -19.72
CA VAL A 42 21.95 28.23 -19.51
C VAL A 42 22.66 29.57 -19.63
N GLY A 43 23.83 29.72 -19.00
CA GLY A 43 24.63 30.94 -19.09
C GLY A 43 25.00 31.29 -20.53
N LYS A 44 25.26 30.30 -21.39
CA LYS A 44 25.54 30.52 -22.82
C LYS A 44 24.33 31.00 -23.59
N VAL A 45 23.14 30.47 -23.32
CA VAL A 45 21.88 30.97 -23.92
C VAL A 45 21.63 32.42 -23.52
N HIS A 46 21.81 32.75 -22.24
CA HIS A 46 21.64 34.12 -21.75
C HIS A 46 22.66 35.10 -22.36
N GLN A 47 23.92 34.68 -22.52
CA GLN A 47 24.97 35.46 -23.20
C GLN A 47 24.62 35.77 -24.66
N ALA A 48 23.88 34.88 -25.34
CA ALA A 48 23.40 35.10 -26.70
C ALA A 48 22.18 36.06 -26.78
N GLY A 49 21.71 36.59 -25.64
CA GLY A 49 20.56 37.50 -25.59
C GLY A 49 19.19 36.80 -25.56
N CYS A 50 19.18 35.47 -25.41
CA CYS A 50 17.95 34.68 -25.33
C CYS A 50 17.55 34.40 -23.87
N VAL A 51 16.26 34.15 -23.66
CA VAL A 51 15.65 33.63 -22.42
C VAL A 51 14.97 32.31 -22.78
N ILE A 52 15.20 31.25 -22.03
CA ILE A 52 14.69 29.90 -22.31
C ILE A 52 13.17 29.87 -22.17
N GLY A 53 12.63 30.43 -21.08
CA GLY A 53 11.19 30.60 -20.85
C GLY A 53 10.46 29.32 -20.45
N ASP A 54 10.62 28.24 -21.23
CA ASP A 54 10.06 26.89 -20.97
C ASP A 54 11.14 25.92 -20.50
N PHE A 55 11.86 26.30 -19.45
CA PHE A 55 12.88 25.45 -18.87
C PHE A 55 12.22 24.22 -18.22
N ASN A 56 12.58 23.01 -18.64
CA ASN A 56 12.05 21.77 -18.06
C ASN A 56 13.06 20.61 -18.17
N HIS A 57 12.81 19.50 -17.47
CA HIS A 57 13.71 18.35 -17.42
C HIS A 57 13.80 17.52 -18.72
N SER A 58 12.91 17.74 -19.68
CA SER A 58 12.96 17.08 -20.99
C SER A 58 13.80 17.90 -21.99
N GLY A 59 13.78 19.23 -21.84
CA GLY A 59 14.58 20.17 -22.63
C GLY A 59 16.08 20.17 -22.32
N VAL A 60 16.51 19.50 -21.24
CA VAL A 60 17.91 19.36 -20.85
C VAL A 60 18.37 17.93 -21.09
N LEU A 61 19.30 17.75 -22.02
CA LEU A 61 19.89 16.45 -22.35
C LEU A 61 21.32 16.34 -21.79
N VAL A 62 21.71 15.16 -21.34
CA VAL A 62 23.03 14.86 -20.77
C VAL A 62 23.65 13.62 -21.45
N ALA A 63 24.92 13.72 -21.83
CA ALA A 63 25.70 12.60 -22.39
C ALA A 63 26.48 11.83 -21.31
N GLN A 64 27.05 10.69 -21.67
CA GLN A 64 27.81 9.79 -20.76
C GLN A 64 29.06 10.43 -20.14
N ASP A 65 29.52 11.55 -20.68
CA ASP A 65 30.67 12.34 -20.21
C ASP A 65 30.24 13.59 -19.42
N ALA A 66 28.95 13.68 -19.04
CA ALA A 66 28.29 14.82 -18.42
C ALA A 66 28.20 16.07 -19.29
N THR A 67 28.45 16.00 -20.60
CA THR A 67 28.17 17.10 -21.53
C THR A 67 26.67 17.35 -21.61
N VAL A 68 26.26 18.62 -21.62
CA VAL A 68 24.84 19.03 -21.60
C VAL A 68 24.48 19.73 -22.90
N ALA A 69 23.32 19.37 -23.45
CA ALA A 69 22.70 20.04 -24.58
C ALA A 69 21.29 20.51 -24.20
N LEU A 70 20.94 21.74 -24.59
CA LEU A 70 19.57 22.25 -24.48
C LEU A 70 18.86 22.05 -25.81
N ILE A 71 17.64 21.53 -25.77
CA ILE A 71 16.77 21.34 -26.94
C ILE A 71 15.54 22.27 -26.83
N ASP A 72 14.64 22.18 -27.82
CA ASP A 72 13.41 22.98 -27.88
C ASP A 72 13.64 24.50 -27.87
N ALA A 73 14.71 24.92 -28.55
CA ALA A 73 15.09 26.33 -28.72
C ALA A 73 14.10 27.15 -29.57
N ASP A 74 13.10 26.50 -30.18
CA ASP A 74 11.99 27.14 -30.88
C ASP A 74 11.01 27.85 -29.93
N SER A 75 11.02 27.49 -28.64
CA SER A 75 10.26 28.16 -27.60
C SER A 75 11.00 29.35 -26.94
N PHE A 76 12.29 29.54 -27.24
CA PHE A 76 13.10 30.57 -26.57
C PHE A 76 12.61 31.97 -26.91
N GLN A 77 12.57 32.81 -25.90
CA GLN A 77 12.27 34.22 -26.04
C GLN A 77 13.53 35.01 -26.42
N PHE A 78 13.41 35.86 -27.44
CA PHE A 78 14.45 36.82 -27.83
C PHE A 78 13.83 38.04 -28.50
N ALA A 79 14.61 39.10 -28.65
CA ALA A 79 14.23 40.29 -29.41
C ALA A 79 15.23 40.51 -30.54
N ARG A 80 14.73 40.85 -31.72
CA ARG A 80 15.55 41.19 -32.89
C ARG A 80 14.89 42.32 -33.67
N GLU A 81 15.65 43.35 -34.00
CA GLU A 81 15.20 44.47 -34.85
C GLU A 81 13.89 45.13 -34.33
N GLY A 82 13.77 45.30 -33.01
CA GLY A 82 12.59 45.89 -32.37
C GLY A 82 11.37 44.96 -32.26
N ARG A 83 11.43 43.74 -32.80
CA ARG A 83 10.39 42.71 -32.66
C ARG A 83 10.71 41.72 -31.55
N ALA A 84 9.79 41.55 -30.62
CA ALA A 84 9.86 40.53 -29.58
C ALA A 84 9.23 39.21 -30.04
N PHE A 85 9.89 38.10 -29.76
CA PHE A 85 9.40 36.74 -29.99
C PHE A 85 9.17 36.10 -28.62
N PRO A 86 7.93 36.11 -28.08
CA PRO A 86 7.65 35.68 -26.72
C PRO A 86 7.59 34.14 -26.58
N CYS A 87 8.01 33.64 -25.42
CA CYS A 87 7.78 32.26 -25.01
C CYS A 87 6.38 32.14 -24.40
N VAL A 88 5.47 31.42 -25.07
CA VAL A 88 4.06 31.28 -24.65
C VAL A 88 3.75 29.99 -23.90
N VAL A 89 4.73 29.09 -23.78
CA VAL A 89 4.62 27.79 -23.11
C VAL A 89 5.41 27.78 -21.80
N GLY A 90 5.18 26.75 -20.98
CA GLY A 90 5.82 26.58 -19.69
C GLY A 90 5.33 25.34 -18.96
N VAL A 91 6.24 24.63 -18.28
CA VAL A 91 5.91 23.53 -17.37
C VAL A 91 5.69 24.08 -15.95
N PRO A 92 4.52 23.82 -15.30
CA PRO A 92 4.22 24.36 -13.98
C PRO A 92 5.28 24.09 -12.92
N ASP A 93 5.89 22.90 -12.91
CA ASP A 93 6.88 22.51 -11.90
C ASP A 93 8.19 23.33 -11.96
N PHE A 94 8.48 23.96 -13.10
CA PHE A 94 9.65 24.83 -13.29
C PHE A 94 9.26 26.30 -13.40
N THR A 95 7.96 26.61 -13.33
CA THR A 95 7.45 27.97 -13.43
C THR A 95 7.63 28.67 -12.08
N PRO A 96 8.22 29.88 -12.02
CA PRO A 96 8.43 30.56 -10.75
C PRO A 96 7.11 31.08 -10.16
N PRO A 97 7.05 31.33 -8.83
CA PRO A 97 5.82 31.68 -8.12
C PRO A 97 5.03 32.84 -8.73
N GLU A 98 5.73 33.90 -9.17
CA GLU A 98 5.13 35.10 -9.75
C GLU A 98 4.43 34.89 -11.10
N LEU A 99 4.64 33.73 -11.74
CA LEU A 99 4.02 33.39 -13.03
C LEU A 99 2.88 32.37 -12.91
N HIS A 100 2.66 31.81 -11.72
CA HIS A 100 1.53 30.91 -11.51
C HIS A 100 0.19 31.64 -11.62
N GLY A 101 -0.73 31.08 -12.41
CA GLY A 101 -2.06 31.66 -12.65
C GLY A 101 -2.08 32.77 -13.71
N LEU A 102 -0.93 33.17 -14.25
CA LEU A 102 -0.87 34.14 -15.34
C LEU A 102 -0.98 33.45 -16.70
N ASN A 103 -1.49 34.18 -17.70
CA ASN A 103 -1.40 33.73 -19.09
C ASN A 103 0.01 34.00 -19.61
N LEU A 104 0.79 32.94 -19.84
CA LEU A 104 2.18 33.05 -20.27
C LEU A 104 2.34 33.74 -21.63
N SER A 105 1.29 33.77 -22.47
CA SER A 105 1.34 34.49 -23.75
C SER A 105 1.36 36.01 -23.60
N THR A 106 0.99 36.54 -22.44
CA THR A 106 0.92 37.99 -22.18
C THR A 106 2.07 38.49 -21.30
N VAL A 107 2.99 37.61 -20.90
CA VAL A 107 4.09 37.94 -19.99
C VAL A 107 5.42 37.92 -20.74
N THR A 108 6.19 39.01 -20.62
CA THR A 108 7.58 39.03 -21.07
C THR A 108 8.45 38.25 -20.10
N ARG A 109 9.04 37.14 -20.54
CA ARG A 109 9.95 36.35 -19.69
C ARG A 109 11.25 37.10 -19.42
N THR A 110 11.83 36.92 -18.24
CA THR A 110 13.10 37.51 -17.82
C THR A 110 14.10 36.41 -17.51
N ARG A 111 15.40 36.76 -17.45
CA ARG A 111 16.44 35.82 -17.00
C ARG A 111 16.19 35.31 -15.58
N ALA A 112 15.59 36.12 -14.71
CA ALA A 112 15.23 35.71 -13.35
C ALA A 112 14.20 34.57 -13.32
N HIS A 113 13.35 34.44 -14.34
CA HIS A 113 12.45 33.29 -14.47
C HIS A 113 13.24 32.01 -14.79
N ASP A 114 14.21 32.09 -15.72
CA ASP A 114 15.08 30.95 -16.02
C ASP A 114 15.99 30.59 -14.84
N HIS A 115 16.46 31.56 -14.05
CA HIS A 115 17.28 31.30 -12.86
C HIS A 115 16.55 30.40 -11.85
N PHE A 116 15.22 30.57 -11.72
CA PHE A 116 14.39 29.67 -10.91
C PHE A 116 14.38 28.25 -11.50
N GLY A 117 14.07 28.09 -12.79
CA GLY A 117 14.07 26.78 -13.47
C GLY A 117 15.42 26.08 -13.41
N LEU A 118 16.51 26.83 -13.58
CA LEU A 118 17.88 26.35 -13.41
C LEU A 118 18.12 25.84 -11.99
N ALA A 119 17.71 26.60 -10.97
CA ALA A 119 17.83 26.16 -9.58
C ALA A 119 17.02 24.89 -9.30
N VAL A 120 15.82 24.74 -9.87
CA VAL A 120 15.03 23.50 -9.76
C VAL A 120 15.78 22.31 -10.37
N ALA A 121 16.37 22.45 -11.57
CA ALA A 121 17.15 21.35 -12.18
C ALA A 121 18.42 21.00 -11.41
N ILE A 122 19.15 22.01 -10.90
CA ILE A 122 20.31 21.78 -10.04
C ILE A 122 19.87 21.06 -8.76
N PHE A 123 18.76 21.48 -8.15
CA PHE A 123 18.23 20.82 -6.96
C PHE A 123 17.84 19.37 -7.25
N HIS A 124 17.15 19.07 -8.36
CA HIS A 124 16.86 17.69 -8.76
C HIS A 124 18.12 16.84 -8.86
N LEU A 125 19.17 17.35 -9.51
CA LEU A 125 20.46 16.65 -9.63
C LEU A 125 21.12 16.42 -8.26
N LEU A 126 21.13 17.42 -7.38
CA LEU A 126 21.81 17.29 -6.08
C LEU A 126 21.00 16.53 -5.02
N ALA A 127 19.67 16.52 -5.14
CA ALA A 127 18.72 15.95 -4.17
C ALA A 127 18.01 14.68 -4.70
N MET A 128 18.61 13.95 -5.64
CA MET A 128 18.12 12.65 -6.15
C MET A 128 16.68 12.70 -6.71
N GLY A 129 16.36 13.74 -7.47
CA GLY A 129 15.07 13.94 -8.10
C GLY A 129 13.96 14.45 -7.17
N LYS A 130 14.28 14.81 -5.91
CA LYS A 130 13.32 15.51 -5.04
C LYS A 130 13.09 16.93 -5.53
N HIS A 131 11.84 17.36 -5.58
CA HIS A 131 11.49 18.74 -5.95
C HIS A 131 11.65 19.68 -4.74
N PRO A 132 12.14 20.92 -4.89
CA PRO A 132 12.30 21.90 -3.79
C PRO A 132 11.00 22.17 -3.01
N TYR A 133 9.86 22.06 -3.68
CA TYR A 133 8.53 22.31 -3.13
C TYR A 133 7.75 21.03 -2.77
N ALA A 134 8.37 19.85 -2.85
CA ALA A 134 7.78 18.57 -2.44
C ALA A 134 7.75 18.40 -0.90
N GLY A 135 7.10 19.32 -0.18
CA GLY A 135 7.04 19.33 1.28
C GLY A 135 5.77 18.71 1.85
N ARG A 136 5.87 18.15 3.06
CA ARG A 136 4.70 17.74 3.85
C ARG A 136 4.07 18.98 4.49
N PHE A 137 2.81 19.23 4.18
CA PHE A 137 2.00 20.31 4.75
C PHE A 137 0.95 19.71 5.71
N ALA A 138 0.79 20.31 6.89
CA ALA A 138 -0.15 19.79 7.89
C ALA A 138 -1.62 20.18 7.60
N GLY A 139 -1.87 21.17 6.76
CA GLY A 139 -3.21 21.73 6.50
C GLY A 139 -3.97 21.10 5.33
N GLY A 140 -3.57 19.92 4.85
CA GLY A 140 -4.21 19.21 3.72
C GLY A 140 -3.27 18.99 2.53
N ASP A 141 -3.80 18.39 1.46
CA ASP A 141 -3.05 18.14 0.22
C ASP A 141 -2.89 19.45 -0.57
N LEU A 142 -1.65 19.81 -0.88
CA LEU A 142 -1.28 20.90 -1.78
C LEU A 142 -0.72 20.29 -3.07
N SER A 143 -1.19 20.77 -4.22
CA SER A 143 -0.52 20.47 -5.48
C SER A 143 0.85 21.15 -5.55
N MET A 144 1.74 20.63 -6.41
CA MET A 144 3.07 21.22 -6.59
C MET A 144 3.00 22.69 -7.03
N GLY A 145 2.12 22.99 -7.99
CA GLY A 145 1.92 24.35 -8.47
C GLY A 145 1.42 25.30 -7.40
N GLU A 146 0.53 24.86 -6.50
CA GLU A 146 0.09 25.67 -5.35
C GLU A 146 1.22 25.88 -4.34
N ALA A 147 2.03 24.86 -4.07
CA ALA A 147 3.17 24.98 -3.17
C ALA A 147 4.21 25.98 -3.70
N ILE A 148 4.48 25.96 -5.01
CA ILE A 148 5.35 26.93 -5.68
C ILE A 148 4.73 28.33 -5.61
N ALA A 149 3.49 28.51 -6.05
CA ALA A 149 2.79 29.80 -6.03
C ALA A 149 2.76 30.44 -4.63
N GLN A 150 2.66 29.62 -3.58
CA GLN A 150 2.67 30.06 -2.18
C GLN A 150 4.08 30.19 -1.57
N ASN A 151 5.15 30.10 -2.36
CA ASN A 151 6.54 30.21 -1.93
C ASN A 151 6.91 29.25 -0.77
N ARG A 152 6.37 28.02 -0.80
CA ARG A 152 6.59 26.99 0.24
C ARG A 152 7.81 26.13 -0.02
N PHE A 153 8.99 26.74 -0.04
CA PHE A 153 10.25 26.00 -0.21
C PHE A 153 10.49 25.07 0.99
N ALA A 154 10.31 23.77 0.78
CA ALA A 154 10.23 22.79 1.86
C ALA A 154 11.56 22.58 2.60
N PHE A 155 12.69 22.91 1.96
CA PHE A 155 14.03 22.68 2.48
C PHE A 155 14.67 23.92 3.11
N SER A 156 13.95 25.03 3.20
CA SER A 156 14.47 26.27 3.78
C SER A 156 14.84 26.09 5.26
N LEU A 157 16.04 26.53 5.61
CA LEU A 157 16.56 26.64 6.97
C LEU A 157 16.16 27.96 7.61
N ILE A 158 16.05 29.04 6.83
CA ILE A 158 15.75 30.39 7.31
C ILE A 158 14.24 30.66 7.43
N ARG A 159 13.42 30.13 6.50
CA ARG A 159 11.96 30.38 6.42
C ARG A 159 11.13 29.16 6.85
N LYS A 160 11.67 28.29 7.68
CA LYS A 160 11.02 27.02 8.09
C LYS A 160 9.62 27.22 8.69
N ASN A 161 9.42 28.27 9.48
CA ASN A 161 8.13 28.56 10.11
C ASN A 161 7.10 29.15 9.11
N GLU A 162 7.56 29.98 8.19
CA GLU A 162 6.72 30.66 7.20
C GLU A 162 6.21 29.71 6.11
N THR A 163 7.10 28.86 5.60
CA THR A 163 6.78 27.90 4.52
C THR A 163 5.77 26.86 4.97
N ARG A 164 5.64 26.62 6.28
CA ARG A 164 4.77 25.63 6.95
C ARG A 164 4.88 24.22 6.33
N THR A 165 6.00 23.94 5.68
CA THR A 165 6.27 22.66 5.04
C THR A 165 7.54 22.08 5.63
N THR A 166 7.63 20.75 5.61
CA THR A 166 8.83 20.04 6.02
C THR A 166 9.28 19.11 4.90
N PRO A 167 10.60 18.89 4.73
CA PRO A 167 11.09 17.95 3.73
C PRO A 167 10.50 16.55 3.95
N PRO A 168 10.26 15.79 2.89
CA PRO A 168 9.81 14.42 3.02
C PRO A 168 10.91 13.58 3.70
N PRO A 169 10.55 12.54 4.48
CA PRO A 169 11.52 11.64 5.10
C PRO A 169 12.50 11.06 4.07
N GLY A 170 13.74 10.81 4.50
CA GLY A 170 14.78 10.26 3.61
C GLY A 170 15.27 11.24 2.55
N SER A 171 15.22 12.55 2.81
CA SER A 171 15.76 13.58 1.92
C SER A 171 17.05 14.21 2.46
N VAL A 172 17.82 14.83 1.56
CA VAL A 172 18.95 15.68 1.91
C VAL A 172 18.48 16.94 2.66
N SER A 173 19.34 17.51 3.48
CA SER A 173 19.17 18.81 4.13
C SER A 173 20.08 19.83 3.45
N LEU A 174 19.70 21.11 3.42
CA LEU A 174 20.60 22.17 2.96
C LEU A 174 21.89 22.26 3.80
N GLN A 175 21.85 21.82 5.07
CA GLN A 175 23.05 21.76 5.92
C GLN A 175 24.04 20.68 5.47
N ASP A 176 23.63 19.72 4.65
CA ASP A 176 24.54 18.73 4.08
C ASP A 176 25.48 19.34 3.03
N PHE A 177 25.16 20.53 2.50
CA PHE A 177 25.91 21.20 1.43
C PHE A 177 26.83 22.30 1.95
N PRO A 178 27.89 22.66 1.21
CA PRO A 178 28.69 23.86 1.50
C PRO A 178 27.82 25.11 1.55
N ALA A 179 28.18 26.06 2.43
CA ALA A 179 27.40 27.27 2.65
C ALA A 179 27.08 28.07 1.37
N PRO A 180 27.97 28.17 0.35
CA PRO A 180 27.66 28.84 -0.92
C PRO A 180 26.50 28.19 -1.68
N VAL A 181 26.43 26.85 -1.72
CA VAL A 181 25.33 26.10 -2.38
C VAL A 181 24.02 26.25 -1.58
N ALA A 182 24.09 26.14 -0.25
CA ALA A 182 22.92 26.30 0.61
C ALA A 182 22.31 27.71 0.47
N ARG A 183 23.15 28.76 0.50
CA ARG A 183 22.71 30.15 0.28
C ARG A 183 22.15 30.37 -1.12
N ALA A 184 22.74 29.76 -2.14
CA ALA A 184 22.23 29.86 -3.51
C ALA A 184 20.81 29.28 -3.63
N PHE A 185 20.50 28.14 -2.99
CA PHE A 185 19.14 27.61 -2.96
C PHE A 185 18.16 28.48 -2.17
N GLU A 186 18.57 29.03 -1.02
CA GLU A 186 17.72 29.95 -0.25
C GLU A 186 17.39 31.23 -1.04
N ALA A 187 18.37 31.76 -1.79
CA ALA A 187 18.16 32.92 -2.65
C ALA A 187 17.31 32.58 -3.89
N ALA A 188 17.54 31.43 -4.51
CA ALA A 188 16.79 30.98 -5.69
C ALA A 188 15.29 30.77 -5.43
N PHE A 189 14.96 30.20 -4.26
CA PHE A 189 13.60 29.89 -3.84
C PHE A 189 13.07 30.88 -2.79
N GLY A 190 13.73 32.02 -2.64
CA GLY A 190 13.34 33.15 -1.80
C GLY A 190 12.18 33.94 -2.38
N LEU A 191 11.79 35.01 -1.66
CA LEU A 191 10.65 35.86 -2.06
C LEU A 191 11.00 36.90 -3.12
N ASP A 192 12.27 37.25 -3.26
CA ASP A 192 12.74 38.27 -4.20
C ASP A 192 13.35 37.63 -5.47
N PRO A 193 12.68 37.72 -6.64
CA PRO A 193 13.21 37.21 -7.90
C PRO A 193 14.55 37.83 -8.31
N ALA A 194 14.87 39.05 -7.87
CA ALA A 194 16.12 39.72 -8.22
C ALA A 194 17.34 39.12 -7.52
N MET A 195 17.13 38.45 -6.39
CA MET A 195 18.19 37.80 -5.62
C MET A 195 18.54 36.40 -6.14
N ARG A 196 17.82 35.88 -7.14
CA ARG A 196 18.05 34.53 -7.66
C ARG A 196 19.44 34.43 -8.32
N PRO A 197 20.26 33.44 -7.93
CA PRO A 197 21.60 33.28 -8.47
C PRO A 197 21.57 33.04 -9.97
N ASP A 198 22.41 33.77 -10.70
CA ASP A 198 22.60 33.56 -12.12
C ASP A 198 23.44 32.31 -12.41
N ALA A 199 23.55 31.97 -13.69
CA ALA A 199 24.32 30.82 -14.15
C ALA A 199 25.80 30.86 -13.71
N SER A 200 26.42 32.04 -13.66
CA SER A 200 27.83 32.19 -13.28
C SER A 200 28.03 31.94 -11.78
N GLN A 201 27.11 32.42 -10.95
CA GLN A 201 27.09 32.20 -9.51
C GLN A 201 26.88 30.70 -9.19
N TRP A 202 25.97 30.03 -9.89
CA TRP A 202 25.81 28.58 -9.79
C TRP A 202 27.08 27.82 -10.21
N VAL A 203 27.74 28.24 -11.29
CA VAL A 203 29.00 27.62 -11.72
C VAL A 203 30.09 27.72 -10.65
N THR A 204 30.22 28.87 -10.00
CA THR A 204 31.18 29.06 -8.90
C THR A 204 30.83 28.15 -7.71
N ALA A 205 29.59 28.19 -7.23
CA ALA A 205 29.15 27.38 -6.08
C ALA A 205 29.27 25.86 -6.33
N LEU A 206 28.96 25.39 -7.54
CA LEU A 206 29.04 23.97 -7.89
C LEU A 206 30.48 23.48 -8.10
N LYS A 207 31.40 24.33 -8.56
CA LYS A 207 32.84 24.01 -8.57
C LYS A 207 33.38 23.81 -7.16
N GLU A 208 32.99 24.67 -6.23
CA GLU A 208 33.36 24.52 -4.82
C GLU A 208 32.79 23.24 -4.22
N LEU A 209 31.52 22.91 -4.53
CA LEU A 209 30.92 21.64 -4.12
C LEU A 209 31.70 20.44 -4.67
N GLU A 210 32.04 20.47 -5.95
CA GLU A 210 32.79 19.39 -6.61
C GLU A 210 34.16 19.16 -5.97
N ALA A 211 34.88 20.25 -5.66
CA ALA A 211 36.16 20.19 -4.95
C ALA A 211 36.01 19.74 -3.49
N ALA A 212 34.88 20.01 -2.86
CA ALA A 212 34.58 19.69 -1.47
C ALA A 212 33.85 18.34 -1.29
N LEU A 213 33.94 17.40 -2.25
CA LEU A 213 33.38 16.05 -2.07
C LEU A 213 34.35 15.16 -1.29
N SER A 214 33.82 14.49 -0.26
CA SER A 214 34.50 13.43 0.48
C SER A 214 34.10 12.06 -0.04
N HIS A 215 35.01 11.10 0.05
CA HIS A 215 34.76 9.69 -0.22
C HIS A 215 34.38 8.96 1.06
N CYS A 216 33.35 8.13 1.02
CA CYS A 216 32.91 7.36 2.19
C CYS A 216 33.87 6.21 2.47
N THR A 217 34.23 6.04 3.75
CA THR A 217 35.07 4.92 4.20
C THR A 217 34.32 3.59 4.26
N ALA A 218 33.00 3.60 4.41
CA ALA A 218 32.17 2.39 4.54
C ALA A 218 31.73 1.82 3.19
N ILE A 219 31.36 2.67 2.23
CA ILE A 219 30.84 2.27 0.91
C ILE A 219 31.63 2.98 -0.19
N LYS A 220 32.35 2.19 -1.00
CA LYS A 220 33.30 2.71 -2.00
C LYS A 220 32.65 3.52 -3.13
N THR A 221 31.36 3.38 -3.37
CA THR A 221 30.64 4.16 -4.39
C THR A 221 30.11 5.49 -3.89
N HIS A 222 30.18 5.75 -2.59
CA HIS A 222 29.60 6.96 -2.00
C HIS A 222 30.60 8.11 -2.00
N TYR A 223 30.28 9.14 -2.77
CA TYR A 223 30.87 10.48 -2.66
C TYR A 223 29.82 11.45 -2.16
N TYR A 224 30.13 12.29 -1.19
CA TYR A 224 29.16 13.19 -0.55
C TYR A 224 29.81 14.54 -0.19
N PRO A 225 29.05 15.63 -0.01
CA PRO A 225 29.64 16.90 0.35
C PRO A 225 30.27 16.83 1.74
N SER A 226 31.53 17.28 1.86
CA SER A 226 32.28 17.23 3.13
C SER A 226 31.61 18.00 4.27
N ALA A 227 30.84 19.04 3.93
CA ALA A 227 30.05 19.83 4.88
C ALA A 227 29.08 18.99 5.73
N ALA A 228 28.58 17.86 5.21
CA ALA A 228 27.70 16.95 5.93
C ALA A 228 28.38 16.23 7.11
N ARG A 229 29.72 16.26 7.20
CA ARG A 229 30.60 15.58 8.19
C ARG A 229 30.53 14.05 8.20
N LYS A 230 29.38 13.46 7.89
CA LYS A 230 29.14 12.02 7.73
C LYS A 230 28.52 11.74 6.38
N CYS A 231 28.68 10.51 5.88
CA CYS A 231 28.13 10.13 4.59
C CYS A 231 26.60 10.24 4.57
N VAL A 232 26.09 11.20 3.78
CA VAL A 232 24.66 11.45 3.60
C VAL A 232 23.95 10.23 3.04
N TRP A 233 24.57 9.55 2.07
CA TRP A 233 23.96 8.39 1.41
C TRP A 233 23.84 7.18 2.35
N CYS A 234 24.83 6.92 3.19
CA CYS A 234 24.72 5.92 4.26
C CYS A 234 23.60 6.27 5.25
N ARG A 235 23.50 7.55 5.66
CA ARG A 235 22.43 8.02 6.55
C ARG A 235 21.05 7.81 5.93
N LEU A 236 20.87 8.17 4.66
CA LEU A 236 19.60 8.02 3.95
C LEU A 236 19.27 6.56 3.66
N ALA A 237 20.26 5.74 3.29
CA ALA A 237 20.08 4.30 3.11
C ALA A 237 19.69 3.61 4.42
N GLY A 238 20.27 3.98 5.55
CA GLY A 238 19.88 3.48 6.87
C GLY A 238 18.44 3.84 7.27
N GLN A 239 17.90 4.96 6.76
CA GLN A 239 16.53 5.39 7.04
C GLN A 239 15.50 4.77 6.09
N SER A 240 15.85 4.64 4.81
CA SER A 240 14.92 4.25 3.72
C SER A 240 15.08 2.79 3.26
N GLY A 241 16.17 2.13 3.63
CA GLY A 241 16.55 0.82 3.11
C GLY A 241 17.07 0.82 1.67
N VAL A 242 17.15 1.98 1.01
CA VAL A 242 17.55 2.12 -0.39
C VAL A 242 18.85 2.90 -0.51
N ASP A 243 19.86 2.29 -1.11
CA ASP A 243 21.11 2.98 -1.47
C ASP A 243 20.93 3.77 -2.78
N MET A 244 21.29 5.06 -2.76
CA MET A 244 21.22 5.96 -3.91
C MET A 244 22.37 5.75 -4.91
N PHE A 245 23.49 5.19 -4.44
CA PHE A 245 24.69 4.93 -5.21
C PHE A 245 25.25 3.54 -4.88
N PRO A 246 24.50 2.45 -5.15
CA PRO A 246 24.97 1.10 -4.86
C PRO A 246 26.16 0.73 -5.74
N ASP A 247 27.04 -0.13 -5.24
CA ASP A 247 28.07 -0.77 -6.06
C ASP A 247 27.44 -1.80 -7.00
N LEU A 248 27.39 -1.46 -8.29
CA LEU A 248 26.76 -2.28 -9.33
C LEU A 248 27.76 -3.18 -10.08
N LEU A 249 29.06 -2.98 -9.88
CA LEU A 249 30.14 -3.73 -10.53
C LEU A 249 30.94 -4.59 -9.53
N GLY A 250 30.79 -4.35 -8.23
CA GLY A 250 31.28 -5.20 -7.17
C GLY A 250 30.30 -6.34 -6.85
N THR A 251 30.83 -7.56 -6.73
CA THR A 251 30.21 -8.61 -5.92
C THR A 251 29.74 -7.99 -4.60
N VAL A 252 28.45 -8.16 -4.29
CA VAL A 252 27.82 -7.75 -3.03
C VAL A 252 28.84 -7.88 -1.88
N PRO A 253 29.33 -6.79 -1.28
CA PRO A 253 30.14 -6.91 -0.09
C PRO A 253 29.29 -7.61 0.97
N PRO A 254 29.81 -8.59 1.70
CA PRO A 254 29.05 -9.20 2.78
C PRO A 254 28.68 -8.09 3.75
N MET A 255 27.37 -7.93 4.00
CA MET A 255 26.89 -7.07 5.07
C MET A 255 27.60 -7.45 6.38
N PRO A 256 27.81 -6.50 7.31
CA PRO A 256 28.27 -6.85 8.65
C PRO A 256 27.29 -7.88 9.24
N GLY A 257 27.77 -9.12 9.42
CA GLY A 257 26.94 -10.27 9.78
C GLY A 257 27.09 -11.52 8.90
N GLY A 258 27.98 -11.53 7.91
CA GLY A 258 28.23 -12.70 7.05
C GLY A 258 27.13 -12.91 5.99
N PRO A 259 27.29 -13.91 5.10
CA PRO A 259 26.28 -14.24 4.11
C PRO A 259 24.95 -14.59 4.80
N PHE A 260 23.83 -14.11 4.24
CA PHE A 260 22.49 -14.45 4.74
C PHE A 260 22.24 -15.94 4.46
N ASP A 261 22.58 -16.76 5.45
CA ASP A 261 22.41 -18.21 5.41
C ASP A 261 21.02 -18.57 5.94
N ILE A 262 20.11 -18.83 5.01
CA ILE A 262 18.71 -19.19 5.31
C ILE A 262 18.63 -20.48 6.13
N GLU A 263 19.54 -21.44 5.93
CA GLU A 263 19.54 -22.72 6.65
C GLU A 263 20.00 -22.55 8.08
N ARG A 264 20.96 -21.64 8.33
CA ARG A 264 21.32 -21.23 9.70
C ARG A 264 20.14 -20.61 10.44
N PHE A 265 19.40 -19.68 9.81
CA PHE A 265 18.21 -19.09 10.44
C PHE A 265 17.12 -20.13 10.68
N TRP A 266 16.88 -21.03 9.73
CA TRP A 266 15.94 -22.14 9.87
C TRP A 266 16.28 -23.05 11.06
N ALA A 267 17.56 -23.40 11.22
CA ALA A 267 18.04 -24.19 12.36
C ALA A 267 17.83 -23.44 13.69
N GLN A 268 18.12 -22.13 13.74
CA GLN A 268 17.90 -21.31 14.94
C GLN A 268 16.43 -21.23 15.34
N ILE A 269 15.51 -21.08 14.38
CA ILE A 269 14.06 -21.03 14.63
C ILE A 269 13.58 -22.37 15.18
N ARG A 270 14.01 -23.48 14.58
CA ARG A 270 13.66 -24.83 15.05
C ARG A 270 14.22 -25.16 16.43
N ALA A 271 15.36 -24.59 16.79
CA ALA A 271 15.97 -24.78 18.10
C ALA A 271 15.16 -24.12 19.23
N VAL A 272 14.38 -23.08 18.95
CA VAL A 272 13.52 -22.45 19.96
C VAL A 272 12.30 -23.34 20.25
N ARG A 273 12.27 -23.94 21.44
CA ARG A 273 11.10 -24.62 21.99
C ARG A 273 10.22 -23.60 22.69
N LEU A 274 9.00 -23.42 22.20
CA LEU A 274 7.97 -22.64 22.88
C LEU A 274 7.40 -23.48 24.04
N PRO A 275 7.18 -22.89 25.23
CA PRO A 275 6.52 -23.58 26.34
C PRO A 275 5.09 -23.94 25.98
N ARG A 276 4.57 -25.03 26.56
CA ARG A 276 3.17 -25.40 26.34
C ARG A 276 2.25 -24.49 27.16
N PRO A 277 0.99 -24.33 26.75
CA PRO A 277 0.02 -23.51 27.49
C PRO A 277 -0.15 -24.01 28.93
N GLU A 278 -0.19 -25.33 29.10
CA GLU A 278 -0.28 -26.00 30.41
C GLU A 278 0.90 -25.67 31.34
N ASP A 279 2.10 -25.47 30.81
CA ASP A 279 3.30 -25.15 31.60
C ASP A 279 3.26 -23.74 32.19
N LEU A 280 2.41 -22.87 31.64
CA LEU A 280 2.34 -21.45 31.96
C LEU A 280 1.09 -21.08 32.76
N LEU A 281 0.08 -21.94 32.78
CA LEU A 281 -1.16 -21.66 33.51
C LEU A 281 -0.98 -21.97 35.00
N PRO A 282 -1.33 -21.04 35.90
CA PRO A 282 -1.28 -21.30 37.34
C PRO A 282 -2.31 -22.35 37.75
N THR A 283 -1.90 -23.28 38.60
CA THR A 283 -2.81 -24.21 39.28
C THR A 283 -3.49 -23.51 40.45
N TRP A 284 -4.82 -23.48 40.46
CA TRP A 284 -5.58 -22.95 41.59
C TRP A 284 -5.45 -23.88 42.80
N SER A 285 -5.06 -23.33 43.95
CA SER A 285 -4.74 -24.06 45.18
C SER A 285 -5.65 -23.72 46.37
N GLY A 286 -6.82 -23.11 46.11
CA GLY A 286 -7.78 -22.75 47.16
C GLY A 286 -8.64 -23.94 47.61
N ASP A 287 -9.39 -23.74 48.70
CA ASP A 287 -10.42 -24.69 49.14
C ASP A 287 -11.75 -24.39 48.42
N PRO A 288 -12.33 -25.33 47.66
CA PRO A 288 -13.63 -25.14 47.00
C PRO A 288 -14.82 -25.09 47.98
N GLY A 289 -14.59 -25.42 49.26
CA GLY A 289 -15.59 -25.32 50.32
C GLY A 289 -16.60 -26.48 50.34
N SER A 290 -17.65 -26.32 51.16
CA SER A 290 -18.64 -27.38 51.46
C SER A 290 -19.82 -27.47 50.47
N GLY A 291 -19.72 -26.82 49.31
CA GLY A 291 -20.78 -26.74 48.30
C GLY A 291 -21.66 -25.50 48.42
N SER A 292 -22.32 -25.12 47.32
CA SER A 292 -23.14 -23.92 47.26
C SER A 292 -24.45 -24.04 48.04
N THR A 293 -25.04 -22.89 48.37
CA THR A 293 -26.38 -22.83 48.98
C THR A 293 -27.44 -23.51 48.11
N ALA A 294 -27.30 -23.46 46.79
CA ALA A 294 -28.18 -24.14 45.84
C ALA A 294 -28.12 -25.67 45.98
N VAL A 295 -26.93 -26.24 46.23
CA VAL A 295 -26.79 -27.69 46.52
C VAL A 295 -27.45 -28.05 47.84
N ALA A 296 -27.26 -27.22 48.88
CA ALA A 296 -27.90 -27.44 50.17
C ALA A 296 -29.43 -27.37 50.08
N GLU A 297 -29.97 -26.42 49.31
CA GLU A 297 -31.40 -26.28 49.04
C GLU A 297 -31.96 -27.46 48.23
N ALA A 298 -31.25 -27.91 47.19
CA ALA A 298 -31.64 -29.07 46.40
C ALA A 298 -31.70 -30.35 47.25
N LYS A 299 -30.69 -30.57 48.11
CA LYS A 299 -30.69 -31.70 49.07
C LYS A 299 -31.81 -31.58 50.10
N ARG A 300 -32.06 -30.39 50.65
CA ARG A 300 -33.17 -30.14 51.59
C ARG A 300 -34.53 -30.40 50.93
N ALA A 301 -34.74 -29.94 49.71
CA ALA A 301 -35.98 -30.16 48.97
C ALA A 301 -36.21 -31.65 48.67
N LEU A 302 -35.15 -32.39 48.29
CA LEU A 302 -35.23 -33.84 48.09
C LEU A 302 -35.55 -34.56 49.40
N ASN A 303 -34.86 -34.22 50.49
CA ASN A 303 -35.09 -34.83 51.81
C ASN A 303 -36.50 -34.51 52.33
N ALA A 304 -37.01 -33.30 52.13
CA ALA A 304 -38.37 -32.92 52.50
C ALA A 304 -39.43 -33.72 51.71
N ARG A 305 -39.21 -33.96 50.41
CA ARG A 305 -40.09 -34.83 49.60
C ARG A 305 -40.08 -36.27 50.10
N LYS A 306 -38.90 -36.81 50.43
CA LYS A 306 -38.76 -38.16 51.01
C LYS A 306 -39.44 -38.25 52.37
N ALA A 307 -39.26 -37.25 53.23
CA ALA A 307 -39.92 -37.17 54.54
C ALA A 307 -41.45 -37.11 54.41
N LEU A 308 -41.98 -36.33 53.45
CA LEU A 308 -43.40 -36.29 53.13
C LEU A 308 -43.90 -37.66 52.64
N GLY A 309 -43.12 -38.35 51.81
CA GLY A 309 -43.43 -39.70 51.34
C GLY A 309 -43.50 -40.72 52.47
N ILE A 310 -42.51 -40.70 53.38
CA ILE A 310 -42.49 -41.55 54.59
C ILE A 310 -43.70 -41.24 55.48
N ALA A 311 -44.00 -39.97 55.74
CA ALA A 311 -45.14 -39.57 56.54
C ALA A 311 -46.47 -40.04 55.93
N ALA A 312 -46.63 -39.95 54.61
CA ALA A 312 -47.80 -40.46 53.90
C ALA A 312 -47.91 -42.00 53.97
N LEU A 313 -46.80 -42.73 53.88
CA LEU A 313 -46.79 -44.19 54.04
C LEU A 313 -47.17 -44.62 55.46
N ILE A 314 -46.64 -43.92 56.48
CA ILE A 314 -47.00 -44.17 57.89
C ILE A 314 -48.48 -43.86 58.12
N ALA A 315 -48.98 -42.73 57.59
CA ALA A 315 -50.39 -42.36 57.69
C ALA A 315 -51.31 -43.37 56.99
N ALA A 316 -50.91 -43.89 55.82
CA ALA A 316 -51.64 -44.94 55.12
C ALA A 316 -51.70 -46.25 55.91
N GLY A 317 -50.59 -46.68 56.51
CA GLY A 317 -50.54 -47.89 57.33
C GLY A 317 -51.37 -47.78 58.62
N ALA A 318 -51.22 -46.67 59.35
CA ALA A 318 -51.98 -46.41 60.57
C ALA A 318 -53.48 -46.25 60.29
N GLY A 319 -53.82 -45.52 59.23
CA GLY A 319 -55.20 -45.29 58.80
C GLY A 319 -55.91 -46.58 58.35
N PHE A 320 -55.21 -47.46 57.63
CA PHE A 320 -55.74 -48.76 57.24
C PHE A 320 -56.05 -49.65 58.45
N GLY A 321 -55.21 -49.61 59.49
CA GLY A 321 -55.45 -50.33 60.76
C GLY A 321 -56.64 -49.81 61.56
N TYR A 322 -56.95 -48.51 61.49
CA TYR A 322 -58.08 -47.90 62.19
C TYR A 322 -59.41 -48.01 61.42
N ALA A 323 -59.39 -47.88 60.09
CA ALA A 323 -60.58 -47.80 59.25
C ALA A 323 -60.44 -48.61 57.94
N ALA A 324 -60.43 -49.93 58.06
CA ALA A 324 -60.23 -50.86 56.94
C ALA A 324 -61.30 -50.74 55.82
N GLY A 325 -62.53 -50.32 56.16
CA GLY A 325 -63.61 -50.11 55.17
C GLY A 325 -63.34 -48.99 54.16
N ALA A 326 -62.37 -48.10 54.44
CA ALA A 326 -61.94 -47.03 53.55
C ALA A 326 -60.63 -47.36 52.80
N ALA A 327 -60.38 -48.65 52.52
CA ALA A 327 -59.12 -49.16 51.96
C ALA A 327 -58.62 -48.39 50.72
N ILE A 328 -59.51 -47.98 49.82
CA ILE A 328 -59.16 -47.26 48.58
C ILE A 328 -58.44 -45.93 48.89
N ILE A 329 -58.86 -45.20 49.92
CA ILE A 329 -58.28 -43.91 50.31
C ILE A 329 -56.85 -44.12 50.83
N TRP A 330 -56.66 -45.13 51.68
CA TRP A 330 -55.34 -45.44 52.25
C TRP A 330 -54.38 -46.01 51.21
N ILE A 331 -54.86 -46.82 50.27
CA ILE A 331 -54.08 -47.26 49.12
C ILE A 331 -53.64 -46.06 48.27
N GLY A 332 -54.53 -45.09 48.03
CA GLY A 332 -54.20 -43.85 47.32
C GLY A 332 -53.11 -43.03 48.02
N ILE A 333 -53.22 -42.85 49.34
CA ILE A 333 -52.20 -42.16 50.16
C ILE A 333 -50.88 -42.94 50.18
N GLY A 334 -50.94 -44.27 50.24
CA GLY A 334 -49.78 -45.15 50.18
C GLY A 334 -49.06 -45.08 48.84
N ILE A 335 -49.79 -45.09 47.73
CA ILE A 335 -49.25 -44.89 46.38
C ILE A 335 -48.63 -43.48 46.27
N PHE A 336 -49.31 -42.44 46.77
CA PHE A 336 -48.76 -41.08 46.79
C PHE A 336 -47.44 -41.01 47.59
N GLY A 337 -47.40 -41.64 48.76
CA GLY A 337 -46.20 -41.72 49.59
C GLY A 337 -45.06 -42.47 48.90
N LEU A 338 -45.37 -43.59 48.25
CA LEU A 338 -44.41 -44.40 47.51
C LEU A 338 -43.84 -43.63 46.30
N VAL A 339 -44.69 -42.94 45.54
CA VAL A 339 -44.28 -42.08 44.40
C VAL A 339 -43.37 -40.95 44.87
N LYS A 340 -43.66 -40.31 46.01
CA LYS A 340 -42.79 -39.25 46.56
C LYS A 340 -41.47 -39.76 47.13
N LEU A 341 -41.46 -40.98 47.67
CA LEU A 341 -40.25 -41.62 48.22
C LEU A 341 -39.30 -42.11 47.13
N LEU A 342 -39.84 -42.71 46.05
CA LEU A 342 -39.07 -43.35 44.97
C LEU A 342 -38.84 -42.45 43.74
N GLY A 343 -39.71 -41.47 43.47
CA GLY A 343 -39.73 -40.70 42.22
C GLY A 343 -38.93 -39.38 42.22
N GLY A 344 -38.03 -39.16 43.18
CA GLY A 344 -37.28 -37.91 43.31
C GLY A 344 -35.84 -37.99 42.81
N SER A 345 -35.56 -37.35 41.68
CA SER A 345 -34.20 -36.98 41.27
C SER A 345 -33.99 -35.47 41.43
N ILE A 346 -32.74 -35.06 41.59
CA ILE A 346 -32.36 -33.64 41.52
C ILE A 346 -32.26 -33.29 40.04
N ASP A 347 -32.86 -32.17 39.64
CA ASP A 347 -32.69 -31.65 38.27
C ASP A 347 -31.22 -31.24 38.08
N GLU A 348 -30.51 -31.97 37.23
CA GLU A 348 -29.09 -31.78 36.96
C GLU A 348 -28.82 -30.58 36.04
N ALA A 349 -29.79 -30.17 35.23
CA ALA A 349 -29.63 -29.14 34.20
C ALA A 349 -29.07 -27.81 34.74
N PRO A 350 -29.57 -27.23 35.86
CA PRO A 350 -29.03 -25.97 36.38
C PRO A 350 -27.58 -26.10 36.87
N PHE A 351 -27.21 -27.22 37.49
CA PHE A 351 -25.85 -27.45 38.00
C PHE A 351 -24.85 -27.71 36.87
N ARG A 352 -25.25 -28.47 35.83
CA ARG A 352 -24.45 -28.66 34.62
C ARG A 352 -24.24 -27.33 33.90
N LYS A 353 -25.29 -26.54 33.72
CA LYS A 353 -25.19 -25.21 33.11
C LYS A 353 -24.29 -24.26 33.92
N ALA A 354 -24.39 -24.28 35.25
CA ALA A 354 -23.54 -23.47 36.12
C ALA A 354 -22.06 -23.86 35.98
N TYR A 355 -21.77 -25.17 35.88
CA TYR A 355 -20.42 -25.66 35.58
C TYR A 355 -19.95 -25.20 34.19
N ASP A 356 -20.76 -25.37 33.15
CA ASP A 356 -20.41 -24.99 31.78
C ASP A 356 -20.11 -23.49 31.66
N ASP A 357 -20.94 -22.64 32.30
CA ASP A 357 -20.73 -21.19 32.35
C ASP A 357 -19.44 -20.82 33.11
N ALA A 358 -19.17 -21.48 34.24
CA ALA A 358 -17.95 -21.27 35.02
C ALA A 358 -16.70 -21.75 34.27
N ASP A 359 -16.77 -22.89 33.59
CA ASP A 359 -15.69 -23.44 32.78
C ASP A 359 -15.42 -22.59 31.54
N GLN A 360 -16.45 -22.02 30.92
CA GLN A 360 -16.28 -21.07 29.83
C GLN A 360 -15.62 -19.75 30.29
N ARG A 361 -15.99 -19.24 31.47
CA ARG A 361 -15.32 -18.07 32.08
C ARG A 361 -13.85 -18.37 32.40
N ALA A 362 -13.56 -19.53 32.96
CA ALA A 362 -12.20 -19.98 33.24
C ALA A 362 -11.37 -20.07 31.95
N ARG A 363 -11.91 -20.70 30.89
CA ARG A 363 -11.26 -20.77 29.57
C ARG A 363 -10.96 -19.39 28.99
N ASN A 364 -11.93 -18.48 29.01
CA ASN A 364 -11.74 -17.12 28.50
C ASN A 364 -10.66 -16.37 29.29
N ALA A 365 -10.60 -16.56 30.61
CA ALA A 365 -9.57 -15.96 31.46
C ALA A 365 -8.18 -16.59 31.22
N GLU A 366 -8.10 -17.91 31.06
CA GLU A 366 -6.88 -18.64 30.69
C GLU A 366 -6.33 -18.14 29.35
N LEU A 367 -7.20 -17.99 28.32
CA LEU A 367 -6.83 -17.44 27.01
C LEU A 367 -6.36 -15.98 27.11
N ALA A 368 -7.08 -15.14 27.84
CA ALA A 368 -6.73 -13.73 28.02
C ALA A 368 -5.41 -13.56 28.77
N PHE A 369 -5.12 -14.43 29.73
CA PHE A 369 -3.85 -14.47 30.45
C PHE A 369 -2.69 -14.88 29.53
N LEU A 370 -2.86 -15.95 28.75
CA LEU A 370 -1.85 -16.40 27.78
C LEU A 370 -1.60 -15.34 26.68
N GLN A 371 -2.63 -14.59 26.27
CA GLN A 371 -2.49 -13.43 25.39
C GLN A 371 -1.68 -12.31 26.05
N ARG A 372 -1.99 -11.92 27.30
CA ARG A 372 -1.25 -10.88 28.05
C ARG A 372 0.22 -11.24 28.26
N MET A 373 0.52 -12.52 28.47
CA MET A 373 1.91 -12.98 28.56
C MET A 373 2.67 -12.85 27.23
N GLY A 374 1.97 -12.82 26.10
CA GLY A 374 2.52 -12.70 24.75
C GLY A 374 2.74 -14.04 24.06
N LEU A 375 2.21 -15.15 24.58
CA LEU A 375 2.42 -16.48 23.99
C LEU A 375 1.77 -16.60 22.61
N THR A 376 0.58 -16.00 22.42
CA THR A 376 -0.11 -15.95 21.11
C THR A 376 0.65 -15.13 20.08
N GLU A 377 1.28 -14.03 20.49
CA GLU A 377 2.12 -13.21 19.63
C GLU A 377 3.37 -13.98 19.17
N LEU A 378 3.97 -14.75 20.07
CA LEU A 378 5.15 -15.57 19.78
C LEU A 378 4.85 -16.75 18.86
N ALA A 379 3.72 -17.43 19.07
CA ALA A 379 3.22 -18.43 18.13
C ALA A 379 3.03 -17.79 16.73
N GLY A 380 2.42 -16.60 16.67
CA GLY A 380 2.27 -15.84 15.43
C GLY A 380 3.59 -15.47 14.75
N ILE A 381 4.60 -15.04 15.52
CA ILE A 381 5.94 -14.74 14.99
C ILE A 381 6.59 -15.99 14.39
N ARG A 382 6.44 -17.16 15.02
CA ARG A 382 6.95 -18.42 14.49
C ARG A 382 6.26 -18.80 13.17
N ASP A 383 4.94 -18.72 13.12
CA ASP A 383 4.17 -19.01 11.90
C ASP A 383 4.56 -18.06 10.76
N ASP A 384 4.73 -16.77 11.05
CA ASP A 384 5.12 -15.77 10.06
C ASP A 384 6.56 -16.01 9.57
N LEU A 385 7.49 -16.41 10.46
CA LEU A 385 8.86 -16.80 10.08
C LEU A 385 8.88 -18.03 9.16
N GLU A 386 8.11 -19.08 9.49
CA GLU A 386 8.00 -20.27 8.65
C GLU A 386 7.46 -19.91 7.26
N ARG A 387 6.45 -19.03 7.19
CA ARG A 387 5.89 -18.51 5.94
C ARG A 387 6.91 -17.70 5.13
N TRP A 388 7.61 -16.76 5.76
CA TRP A 388 8.61 -15.92 5.08
C TRP A 388 9.80 -16.73 4.58
N ILE A 389 10.23 -17.78 5.30
CA ILE A 389 11.29 -18.68 4.85
C ILE A 389 10.84 -19.49 3.64
N ALA A 390 9.60 -20.01 3.66
CA ALA A 390 9.03 -20.70 2.50
C ALA A 390 8.93 -19.78 1.28
N GLU A 391 8.54 -18.52 1.47
CA GLU A 391 8.48 -17.51 0.41
C GLU A 391 9.87 -17.13 -0.12
N TYR A 392 10.86 -16.99 0.77
CA TYR A 392 12.24 -16.70 0.41
C TYR A 392 12.85 -17.80 -0.49
N ARG A 393 12.59 -19.08 -0.16
CA ARG A 393 13.08 -20.23 -0.94
C ARG A 393 12.51 -20.28 -2.36
N LYS A 394 11.30 -19.76 -2.59
CA LYS A 394 10.65 -19.73 -3.91
C LYS A 394 11.06 -18.54 -4.78
N LEU A 395 11.71 -17.54 -4.20
CA LEU A 395 11.90 -16.25 -4.85
C LEU A 395 12.77 -16.35 -6.12
N ASP A 396 13.78 -17.23 -6.15
CA ASP A 396 14.61 -17.47 -7.34
C ASP A 396 13.84 -18.19 -8.45
N SER A 397 13.01 -19.19 -8.10
CA SER A 397 12.17 -19.89 -9.09
C SER A 397 11.09 -18.97 -9.65
N ASP A 398 10.49 -18.14 -8.81
CA ASP A 398 9.46 -17.18 -9.22
C ASP A 398 10.04 -16.14 -10.18
N LEU A 399 11.22 -15.59 -9.86
CA LEU A 399 11.95 -14.68 -10.75
C LEU A 399 12.24 -15.31 -12.11
N ALA A 400 12.74 -16.56 -12.12
CA ALA A 400 13.05 -17.28 -13.35
C ALA A 400 11.79 -17.49 -14.21
N GLN A 401 10.68 -17.89 -13.59
CA GLN A 401 9.41 -18.10 -14.26
C GLN A 401 8.84 -16.80 -14.85
N GLU A 402 8.94 -15.69 -14.11
CA GLU A 402 8.42 -14.39 -14.54
C GLU A 402 9.25 -13.80 -15.69
N ILE A 403 10.59 -13.94 -15.64
CA ILE A 403 11.47 -13.59 -16.76
C ILE A 403 11.18 -14.46 -17.98
N MET A 404 10.97 -15.76 -17.80
CA MET A 404 10.59 -16.66 -18.90
C MET A 404 9.28 -16.23 -19.56
N ARG A 405 8.26 -15.88 -18.76
CA ARG A 405 6.97 -15.37 -19.27
C ARG A 405 7.12 -14.05 -20.01
N LEU A 406 7.96 -13.15 -19.53
CA LEU A 406 8.26 -11.88 -20.21
C LEU A 406 8.89 -12.15 -21.59
N LYS A 407 9.83 -13.09 -21.68
CA LYS A 407 10.47 -13.49 -22.94
C LYS A 407 9.49 -14.17 -23.90
N ALA A 408 8.66 -15.07 -23.39
CA ALA A 408 7.62 -15.75 -24.17
C ALA A 408 6.58 -14.79 -24.77
N THR A 409 6.31 -13.66 -24.12
CA THR A 409 5.34 -12.64 -24.59
C THR A 409 5.95 -11.52 -25.42
N ARG A 410 7.27 -11.56 -25.71
CA ARG A 410 8.00 -10.49 -26.41
C ARG A 410 7.38 -10.15 -27.77
N GLU A 411 7.15 -11.15 -28.61
CA GLU A 411 6.63 -10.94 -29.96
C GLU A 411 5.26 -10.26 -29.93
N ALA A 412 4.37 -10.74 -29.05
CA ALA A 412 3.03 -10.17 -28.88
C ALA A 412 3.09 -8.70 -28.42
N ARG A 413 3.99 -8.36 -27.49
CA ARG A 413 4.19 -6.99 -26.99
C ARG A 413 4.75 -6.07 -28.08
N GLN A 414 5.79 -6.48 -28.80
CA GLN A 414 6.33 -5.70 -29.91
C GLN A 414 5.28 -5.47 -31.01
N ARG A 415 4.46 -6.49 -31.30
CA ARG A 415 3.37 -6.37 -32.27
C ARG A 415 2.31 -5.37 -31.81
N ALA A 416 1.90 -5.42 -30.55
CA ALA A 416 0.95 -4.46 -29.98
C ALA A 416 1.48 -3.01 -30.07
N THR A 417 2.73 -2.77 -29.64
CA THR A 417 3.36 -1.44 -29.74
C THR A 417 3.51 -0.95 -31.17
N PHE A 418 3.79 -1.85 -32.13
CA PHE A 418 3.84 -1.50 -33.54
C PHE A 418 2.46 -1.07 -34.05
N LEU A 419 1.41 -1.83 -33.73
CA LEU A 419 0.04 -1.53 -34.16
C LEU A 419 -0.52 -0.25 -33.53
N ASP A 420 -0.05 0.12 -32.33
CA ASP A 420 -0.48 1.32 -31.62
C ASP A 420 -0.11 2.62 -32.36
N ARG A 421 0.93 2.58 -33.21
CA ARG A 421 1.35 3.73 -34.04
C ARG A 421 0.36 4.10 -35.15
N PHE A 422 -0.67 3.28 -35.37
CA PHE A 422 -1.64 3.46 -36.44
C PHE A 422 -3.01 3.84 -35.86
N PRO A 423 -3.29 5.14 -35.63
CA PRO A 423 -4.57 5.59 -35.11
C PRO A 423 -5.67 5.49 -36.17
N ILE A 424 -6.85 4.99 -35.76
CA ILE A 424 -8.03 4.81 -36.63
C ILE A 424 -8.52 6.16 -37.16
N ARG A 425 -8.37 7.25 -36.39
CA ARG A 425 -8.74 8.62 -36.81
C ARG A 425 -8.06 9.07 -38.11
N ARG A 426 -6.86 8.59 -38.41
CA ARG A 426 -6.10 8.95 -39.62
C ARG A 426 -6.28 7.94 -40.76
N ALA A 427 -7.01 6.85 -40.51
CA ALA A 427 -7.19 5.78 -41.47
C ALA A 427 -8.32 6.08 -42.46
N ARG A 428 -8.10 5.76 -43.74
CA ARG A 428 -9.15 5.79 -44.77
C ARG A 428 -9.76 4.39 -44.90
N ILE A 429 -10.80 4.11 -44.12
CA ILE A 429 -11.48 2.80 -44.13
C ILE A 429 -12.90 3.00 -44.68
N SER A 430 -13.23 2.28 -45.76
CA SER A 430 -14.51 2.43 -46.46
C SER A 430 -15.71 2.17 -45.53
N GLY A 431 -16.59 3.17 -45.38
CA GLY A 431 -17.78 3.09 -44.52
C GLY A 431 -17.54 3.48 -43.05
N ILE A 432 -16.32 3.88 -42.69
CA ILE A 432 -15.93 4.38 -41.36
C ILE A 432 -15.50 5.84 -41.51
N GLY A 433 -16.47 6.74 -41.33
CA GLY A 433 -16.25 8.18 -41.32
C GLY A 433 -16.06 8.76 -39.91
N PRO A 434 -15.87 10.08 -39.77
CA PRO A 434 -15.54 10.75 -38.51
C PRO A 434 -16.47 10.43 -37.33
N ALA A 435 -17.79 10.33 -37.59
CA ALA A 435 -18.79 10.00 -36.57
C ALA A 435 -18.59 8.59 -35.98
N LYS A 436 -18.30 7.60 -36.84
CA LYS A 436 -18.06 6.21 -36.42
C LYS A 436 -16.71 6.04 -35.75
N THR A 437 -15.69 6.76 -36.22
CA THR A 437 -14.38 6.80 -35.55
C THR A 437 -14.47 7.40 -34.15
N ALA A 438 -15.29 8.44 -33.96
CA ALA A 438 -15.57 8.99 -32.63
C ALA A 438 -16.32 7.99 -31.73
N THR A 439 -17.22 7.18 -32.30
CA THR A 439 -17.87 6.09 -31.55
C THR A 439 -16.85 5.04 -31.11
N LEU A 440 -15.97 4.55 -31.98
CA LEU A 440 -14.92 3.59 -31.59
C LEU A 440 -14.01 4.13 -30.48
N ALA A 441 -13.58 5.40 -30.60
CA ALA A 441 -12.74 6.05 -29.59
C ALA A 441 -13.44 6.13 -28.23
N SER A 442 -14.76 6.37 -28.19
CA SER A 442 -15.53 6.40 -26.93
C SER A 442 -15.60 5.04 -26.20
N TYR A 443 -15.28 3.94 -26.89
CA TYR A 443 -15.17 2.60 -26.32
C TYR A 443 -13.70 2.16 -26.13
N GLY A 444 -12.74 3.08 -26.24
CA GLY A 444 -11.31 2.80 -26.07
C GLY A 444 -10.67 2.08 -27.25
N ILE A 445 -11.30 2.11 -28.44
CA ILE A 445 -10.74 1.54 -29.68
C ILE A 445 -10.22 2.70 -30.52
N GLU A 446 -8.94 3.01 -30.37
CA GLU A 446 -8.33 4.21 -30.94
C GLU A 446 -7.27 3.90 -31.99
N THR A 447 -6.56 2.77 -31.84
CA THR A 447 -5.46 2.35 -32.71
C THR A 447 -5.67 0.97 -33.30
N ALA A 448 -4.79 0.55 -34.21
CA ALA A 448 -4.83 -0.81 -34.76
C ALA A 448 -4.57 -1.89 -33.69
N ALA A 449 -3.94 -1.55 -32.56
CA ALA A 449 -3.70 -2.49 -31.46
C ALA A 449 -5.01 -2.88 -30.75
N ASP A 450 -5.95 -1.95 -30.65
CA ASP A 450 -7.22 -2.10 -29.92
C ASP A 450 -8.30 -2.88 -30.71
N ILE A 451 -8.07 -3.13 -32.00
CA ILE A 451 -9.02 -3.80 -32.89
C ILE A 451 -9.09 -5.28 -32.55
N ALA A 452 -10.05 -5.68 -31.72
CA ALA A 452 -10.38 -7.08 -31.46
C ALA A 452 -11.81 -7.43 -31.93
N PRO A 453 -12.08 -8.66 -32.43
CA PRO A 453 -13.40 -9.03 -32.96
C PRO A 453 -14.52 -8.81 -31.94
N HIS A 454 -14.31 -9.22 -30.69
CA HIS A 454 -15.28 -9.05 -29.61
C HIS A 454 -15.46 -7.58 -29.20
N ALA A 455 -14.37 -6.80 -29.19
CA ALA A 455 -14.39 -5.40 -28.80
C ALA A 455 -15.19 -4.54 -29.80
N ILE A 456 -15.05 -4.80 -31.10
CA ILE A 456 -15.78 -4.05 -32.14
C ILE A 456 -17.25 -4.45 -32.18
N MET A 457 -17.57 -5.74 -32.06
CA MET A 457 -18.96 -6.22 -32.05
C MET A 457 -19.75 -5.73 -30.83
N ALA A 458 -19.07 -5.34 -29.75
CA ALA A 458 -19.68 -4.70 -28.59
C ALA A 458 -20.06 -3.22 -28.83
N VAL A 459 -19.59 -2.58 -29.90
CA VAL A 459 -19.88 -1.18 -30.22
C VAL A 459 -21.20 -1.06 -31.01
N PRO A 460 -22.21 -0.35 -30.50
CA PRO A 460 -23.49 -0.20 -31.20
C PRO A 460 -23.32 0.45 -32.58
N GLY A 461 -23.86 -0.20 -33.62
CA GLY A 461 -23.77 0.26 -35.02
C GLY A 461 -22.58 -0.31 -35.80
N PHE A 462 -21.78 -1.20 -35.20
CA PHE A 462 -20.73 -1.96 -35.87
C PHE A 462 -21.14 -3.44 -35.96
N GLY A 463 -21.51 -3.89 -37.16
CA GLY A 463 -21.82 -5.29 -37.45
C GLY A 463 -20.66 -6.04 -38.11
N GLU A 464 -20.88 -7.31 -38.45
CA GLU A 464 -19.86 -8.21 -39.02
C GLU A 464 -19.10 -7.60 -40.21
N ALA A 465 -19.82 -6.93 -41.12
CA ALA A 465 -19.23 -6.30 -42.29
C ALA A 465 -18.24 -5.16 -41.96
N MET A 466 -18.47 -4.40 -40.87
CA MET A 466 -17.55 -3.32 -40.45
C MET A 466 -16.41 -3.86 -39.60
N THR A 467 -16.69 -4.86 -38.75
CA THR A 467 -15.68 -5.61 -38.00
C THR A 467 -14.67 -6.26 -38.95
N ALA A 468 -15.15 -6.91 -40.02
CA ALA A 468 -14.29 -7.51 -41.04
C ALA A 468 -13.38 -6.47 -41.72
N LYS A 469 -13.89 -5.26 -42.00
CA LYS A 469 -13.09 -4.18 -42.60
C LYS A 469 -12.01 -3.64 -41.66
N LEU A 470 -12.31 -3.45 -40.37
CA LEU A 470 -11.33 -3.03 -39.36
C LEU A 470 -10.25 -4.10 -39.15
N LEU A 471 -10.65 -5.38 -39.10
CA LEU A 471 -9.72 -6.50 -39.01
C LEU A 471 -8.85 -6.64 -40.27
N LEU A 472 -9.41 -6.41 -41.46
CA LEU A 472 -8.64 -6.40 -42.71
C LEU A 472 -7.60 -5.27 -42.69
N TRP A 473 -7.99 -4.08 -42.24
CA TRP A 473 -7.10 -2.93 -42.13
C TRP A 473 -5.96 -3.19 -41.12
N ARG A 474 -6.29 -3.71 -39.93
CA ARG A 474 -5.30 -4.16 -38.94
C ARG A 474 -4.33 -5.18 -39.53
N ARG A 475 -4.85 -6.23 -40.19
CA ARG A 475 -4.03 -7.27 -40.84
C ARG A 475 -3.08 -6.70 -41.89
N GLY A 476 -3.50 -5.67 -42.63
CA GLY A 476 -2.64 -4.97 -43.59
C GLY A 476 -1.42 -4.29 -42.96
N HIS A 477 -1.53 -3.84 -41.70
CA HIS A 477 -0.38 -3.33 -40.94
C HIS A 477 0.40 -4.46 -40.27
N GLU A 478 -0.28 -5.46 -39.68
CA GLU A 478 0.37 -6.65 -39.11
C GLU A 478 1.28 -7.37 -40.12
N ALA A 479 0.89 -7.45 -41.39
CA ALA A 479 1.72 -8.05 -42.44
C ALA A 479 3.07 -7.33 -42.65
N LYS A 480 3.16 -6.06 -42.25
CA LYS A 480 4.37 -5.23 -42.31
C LYS A 480 5.20 -5.32 -41.02
N PHE A 481 4.66 -5.92 -39.96
CA PHE A 481 5.40 -6.15 -38.73
C PHE A 481 6.54 -7.14 -38.98
N ARG A 482 7.72 -6.80 -38.47
CA ARG A 482 8.89 -7.67 -38.46
C ARG A 482 9.29 -7.88 -37.01
N TYR A 483 9.20 -9.13 -36.56
CA TYR A 483 9.61 -9.50 -35.22
C TYR A 483 11.11 -9.33 -35.07
N ASN A 484 11.54 -8.64 -34.01
CA ASN A 484 12.93 -8.59 -33.62
C ASN A 484 13.15 -9.51 -32.41
N ALA A 485 13.91 -10.59 -32.63
CA ALA A 485 14.26 -11.53 -31.57
C ALA A 485 15.24 -10.93 -30.54
N ALA A 486 16.00 -9.90 -30.92
CA ALA A 486 16.89 -9.21 -30.01
C ALA A 486 16.10 -8.39 -28.97
N PRO A 487 16.52 -8.39 -27.69
CA PRO A 487 15.92 -7.52 -26.68
C PRO A 487 16.09 -6.05 -27.06
N ASP A 488 15.00 -5.29 -27.02
CA ASP A 488 15.02 -3.83 -27.14
C ASP A 488 15.12 -3.16 -25.75
N ALA A 489 15.24 -1.83 -25.74
CA ALA A 489 15.35 -1.07 -24.50
C ALA A 489 14.15 -1.28 -23.55
N SER A 490 12.94 -1.50 -24.08
CA SER A 490 11.73 -1.73 -23.29
C SER A 490 11.75 -3.11 -22.64
N ASP A 491 12.21 -4.14 -23.36
CA ASP A 491 12.39 -5.48 -22.82
C ASP A 491 13.43 -5.52 -21.70
N VAL A 492 14.55 -4.82 -21.90
CA VAL A 492 15.60 -4.70 -20.88
C VAL A 492 15.07 -3.95 -19.65
N GLN A 493 14.28 -2.89 -19.85
CA GLN A 493 13.63 -2.16 -18.75
C GLN A 493 12.65 -3.03 -17.98
N ALA A 494 11.82 -3.82 -18.67
CA ALA A 494 10.86 -4.73 -18.07
C ALA A 494 11.53 -5.87 -17.28
N GLU A 495 12.59 -6.49 -17.85
CA GLU A 495 13.36 -7.52 -17.15
C GLU A 495 14.05 -6.95 -15.90
N ASN A 496 14.65 -5.76 -16.01
CA ASN A 496 15.27 -5.07 -14.89
C ASN A 496 14.24 -4.66 -13.82
N ALA A 497 13.02 -4.28 -14.22
CA ALA A 497 11.94 -3.98 -13.28
C ALA A 497 11.57 -5.21 -12.46
N ILE A 498 11.36 -6.38 -13.11
CA ILE A 498 11.08 -7.65 -12.44
C ILE A 498 12.22 -8.02 -11.48
N ARG A 499 13.47 -8.00 -11.96
CA ARG A 499 14.66 -8.27 -11.13
C ARG A 499 14.75 -7.33 -9.93
N SER A 500 14.47 -6.05 -10.11
CA SER A 500 14.50 -5.06 -9.01
C SER A 500 13.38 -5.28 -7.99
N ALA A 501 12.19 -5.67 -8.43
CA ALA A 501 11.06 -5.98 -7.56
C ALA A 501 11.35 -7.22 -6.71
N HIS A 502 11.88 -8.28 -7.32
CA HIS A 502 12.33 -9.48 -6.61
C HIS A 502 13.50 -9.20 -5.66
N ALA A 503 14.46 -8.35 -6.04
CA ALA A 503 15.54 -7.93 -5.15
C ALA A 503 15.02 -7.16 -3.92
N ALA A 504 14.05 -6.25 -4.11
CA ALA A 504 13.41 -5.54 -3.00
C ALA A 504 12.64 -6.51 -2.08
N LYS A 505 11.90 -7.45 -2.67
CA LYS A 505 11.18 -8.51 -1.93
C LYS A 505 12.15 -9.39 -1.13
N ARG A 506 13.30 -9.74 -1.72
CA ARG A 506 14.38 -10.47 -1.03
C ARG A 506 14.88 -9.70 0.18
N ALA A 507 15.21 -8.42 0.02
CA ALA A 507 15.71 -7.59 1.13
C ALA A 507 14.69 -7.44 2.26
N ASP A 508 13.41 -7.26 1.92
CA ASP A 508 12.30 -7.21 2.90
C ASP A 508 12.17 -8.52 3.69
N LEU A 509 12.15 -9.67 2.99
CA LEU A 509 12.11 -10.99 3.64
C LEU A 509 13.35 -11.23 4.52
N GLN A 510 14.55 -10.85 4.08
CA GLN A 510 15.76 -10.95 4.89
C GLN A 510 15.68 -10.13 6.17
N SER A 511 15.16 -8.92 6.10
CA SER A 511 14.96 -8.05 7.26
C SER A 511 13.94 -8.63 8.24
N LYS A 512 12.80 -9.11 7.73
CA LYS A 512 11.74 -9.77 8.51
C LYS A 512 12.22 -11.04 9.20
N ILE A 513 12.99 -11.88 8.50
CA ILE A 513 13.57 -13.11 9.07
C ILE A 513 14.57 -12.78 10.17
N ARG A 514 15.47 -11.79 9.96
CA ARG A 514 16.44 -11.36 10.98
C ARG A 514 15.74 -10.85 12.25
N SER A 515 14.80 -9.92 12.10
CA SER A 515 14.10 -9.30 13.23
C SER A 515 13.20 -10.30 13.96
N GLY A 516 12.45 -11.13 13.22
CA GLY A 516 11.60 -12.17 13.79
C GLY A 516 12.42 -13.24 14.52
N THR A 517 13.56 -13.68 13.98
CA THR A 517 14.43 -14.66 14.66
C THR A 517 14.99 -14.10 15.96
N ALA A 518 15.46 -12.85 15.97
CA ALA A 518 15.93 -12.18 17.19
C ALA A 518 14.81 -12.03 18.24
N ALA A 519 13.58 -11.69 17.79
CA ALA A 519 12.42 -11.65 18.67
C ALA A 519 12.11 -13.02 19.27
N LEU A 520 12.14 -14.09 18.46
CA LEU A 520 11.87 -15.46 18.90
C LEU A 520 12.94 -15.99 19.87
N GLN A 521 14.21 -15.63 19.69
CA GLN A 521 15.30 -16.04 20.59
C GLN A 521 15.21 -15.39 21.98
N THR A 522 14.79 -14.13 22.06
CA THR A 522 14.65 -13.40 23.33
C THR A 522 13.34 -13.69 24.06
N ALA A 523 12.41 -14.38 23.40
CA ALA A 523 11.06 -14.62 23.89
C ALA A 523 10.94 -15.53 25.12
N PRO A 524 11.64 -16.68 25.23
CA PRO A 524 11.50 -17.58 26.37
C PRO A 524 11.87 -16.90 27.70
N GLN A 525 12.92 -16.08 27.69
CA GLN A 525 13.35 -15.32 28.87
C GLN A 525 12.29 -14.31 29.32
N ARG A 526 11.63 -13.63 28.38
CA ARG A 526 10.54 -12.68 28.68
C ARG A 526 9.31 -13.40 29.24
N LEU A 527 8.94 -14.54 28.67
CA LEU A 527 7.83 -15.36 29.18
C LEU A 527 8.09 -15.85 30.60
N ALA A 528 9.30 -16.35 30.89
CA ALA A 528 9.67 -16.82 32.23
C ALA A 528 9.62 -15.71 33.30
N SER A 529 9.97 -14.47 32.94
CA SER A 529 9.85 -13.33 33.87
C SER A 529 8.40 -12.92 34.14
N ARG A 530 7.48 -13.14 33.17
CA ARG A 530 6.06 -12.74 33.27
C ARG A 530 5.20 -13.81 33.93
N SER A 531 5.58 -15.09 33.86
CA SER A 531 4.82 -16.18 34.49
C SER A 531 4.82 -16.13 36.03
N GLN A 532 5.65 -15.29 36.64
CA GLN A 532 5.72 -15.13 38.10
C GLN A 532 4.68 -14.14 38.66
N SER A 533 3.93 -13.41 37.82
CA SER A 533 2.92 -12.45 38.28
C SER A 533 1.57 -13.12 38.53
N VAL A 534 0.95 -12.86 39.69
CA VAL A 534 -0.38 -13.35 40.05
C VAL A 534 -1.46 -12.61 39.25
N ASP A 535 -2.27 -13.34 38.49
CA ASP A 535 -3.42 -12.80 37.76
C ASP A 535 -4.73 -13.04 38.54
N GLN A 536 -5.26 -11.96 39.13
CA GLN A 536 -6.48 -12.01 39.95
C GLN A 536 -7.72 -12.46 39.16
N PRO A 537 -8.02 -11.93 37.95
CA PRO A 537 -9.14 -12.39 37.14
C PRO A 537 -9.10 -13.90 36.84
N LEU A 538 -7.93 -14.42 36.47
CA LEU A 538 -7.74 -15.85 36.22
C LEU A 538 -7.95 -16.67 37.49
N THR A 539 -7.32 -16.28 38.59
CA THR A 539 -7.43 -16.98 39.88
C THR A 539 -8.90 -17.06 40.36
N HIS A 540 -9.65 -15.96 40.20
CA HIS A 540 -11.07 -15.91 40.51
C HIS A 540 -11.88 -16.87 39.64
N ALA A 541 -11.69 -16.84 38.31
CA ALA A 541 -12.42 -17.70 37.37
C ALA A 541 -12.11 -19.20 37.59
N LEU A 542 -10.86 -19.54 37.92
CA LEU A 542 -10.47 -20.90 38.29
C LEU A 542 -11.15 -21.37 39.58
N GLY A 543 -11.28 -20.49 40.58
CA GLY A 543 -11.99 -20.79 41.82
C GLY A 543 -13.49 -20.99 41.62
N GLU A 544 -14.14 -20.19 40.77
CA GLU A 544 -15.55 -20.38 40.39
C GLU A 544 -15.79 -21.74 39.71
N ARG A 545 -14.89 -22.15 38.80
CA ARG A 545 -14.94 -23.47 38.18
C ARG A 545 -14.76 -24.59 39.21
N ALA A 546 -13.82 -24.45 40.14
CA ALA A 546 -13.58 -25.44 41.19
C ALA A 546 -14.79 -25.61 42.12
N ARG A 547 -15.46 -24.50 42.49
CA ARG A 547 -16.71 -24.52 43.26
C ARG A 547 -17.84 -25.24 42.51
N ALA A 548 -18.06 -24.92 41.23
CA ALA A 548 -19.08 -25.57 40.44
C ALA A 548 -18.80 -27.06 40.21
N ALA A 549 -17.52 -27.46 40.04
CA ALA A 549 -17.12 -28.86 39.98
C ALA A 549 -17.46 -29.60 41.29
N ARG A 550 -17.18 -28.96 42.43
CA ARG A 550 -17.48 -29.51 43.75
C ARG A 550 -18.98 -29.71 43.98
N ASP A 551 -19.80 -28.80 43.48
CA ASP A 551 -21.27 -28.94 43.52
C ASP A 551 -21.75 -30.18 42.76
N LEU A 552 -21.18 -30.45 41.58
CA LEU A 552 -21.48 -31.66 40.81
C LEU A 552 -21.05 -32.93 41.56
N GLU A 553 -19.85 -32.94 42.15
CA GLU A 553 -19.36 -34.06 42.96
C GLU A 553 -20.27 -34.36 44.17
N ILE A 554 -20.68 -33.32 44.90
CA ILE A 554 -21.56 -33.46 46.09
C ILE A 554 -22.94 -34.03 45.72
N LEU A 555 -23.39 -33.79 44.48
CA LEU A 555 -24.63 -34.29 43.91
C LEU A 555 -24.47 -35.66 43.22
N GLY A 556 -23.26 -36.20 43.11
CA GLY A 556 -22.98 -37.46 42.41
C GLY A 556 -23.05 -37.36 40.88
N ILE A 557 -22.99 -36.14 40.32
CA ILE A 557 -23.03 -35.87 38.89
C ILE A 557 -21.59 -35.93 38.33
N PRO A 558 -21.32 -36.68 37.24
CA PRO A 558 -19.98 -36.74 36.66
C PRO A 558 -19.50 -35.36 36.17
N VAL A 559 -18.31 -34.94 36.60
CA VAL A 559 -17.68 -33.69 36.16
C VAL A 559 -17.14 -33.85 34.73
N PRO A 560 -17.50 -32.97 33.78
CA PRO A 560 -16.98 -33.02 32.41
C PRO A 560 -15.45 -32.87 32.34
N GLN A 561 -14.79 -33.63 31.47
CA GLN A 561 -13.35 -33.53 31.24
C GLN A 561 -12.97 -32.21 30.56
N ARG A 562 -11.79 -31.66 30.92
CA ARG A 562 -11.28 -30.41 30.35
C ARG A 562 -10.73 -30.64 28.95
N THR A 563 -11.12 -29.80 28.00
CA THR A 563 -10.48 -29.73 26.68
C THR A 563 -9.17 -28.94 26.79
N PRO A 564 -8.02 -29.48 26.35
CA PRO A 564 -6.75 -28.75 26.36
C PRO A 564 -6.83 -27.48 25.52
N ILE A 565 -6.21 -26.38 25.99
CA ILE A 565 -6.03 -25.17 25.18
C ILE A 565 -4.95 -25.47 24.15
N VAL A 566 -5.35 -25.65 22.90
CA VAL A 566 -4.44 -25.80 21.77
C VAL A 566 -4.29 -24.44 21.10
N PHE A 567 -3.06 -23.90 21.07
CA PHE A 567 -2.74 -22.83 20.14
C PHE A 567 -2.52 -23.42 18.76
N GLY A 568 -3.59 -23.48 17.98
CA GLY A 568 -3.51 -23.65 16.54
C GLY A 568 -3.06 -22.35 15.92
N ALA A 569 -2.19 -22.46 14.92
CA ALA A 569 -1.77 -21.38 14.04
C ALA A 569 -2.92 -20.41 13.78
N LYS A 570 -2.61 -19.10 13.70
CA LYS A 570 -3.51 -18.13 13.05
C LYS A 570 -4.07 -18.86 11.83
N PRO A 571 -5.41 -19.01 11.67
CA PRO A 571 -5.90 -19.54 10.41
C PRO A 571 -5.24 -18.67 9.36
N SER A 572 -4.36 -19.28 8.55
CA SER A 572 -3.92 -18.63 7.32
C SER A 572 -5.21 -18.14 6.70
N PRO A 573 -5.29 -16.88 6.24
CA PRO A 573 -6.42 -16.52 5.41
C PRO A 573 -6.42 -17.56 4.32
N THR A 574 -7.42 -18.46 4.37
CA THR A 574 -7.67 -19.41 3.30
C THR A 574 -7.57 -18.56 2.05
N PRO A 575 -6.73 -18.90 1.04
CA PRO A 575 -6.95 -18.30 -0.26
C PRO A 575 -8.43 -18.52 -0.49
N PRO A 576 -9.25 -17.47 -0.65
CA PRO A 576 -10.68 -17.64 -0.65
C PRO A 576 -10.95 -18.78 -1.62
N ALA A 577 -11.56 -19.87 -1.13
CA ALA A 577 -12.11 -20.88 -2.02
C ALA A 577 -12.84 -20.09 -3.10
N PRO A 578 -12.59 -20.35 -4.40
CA PRO A 578 -13.06 -19.50 -5.47
C PRO A 578 -14.53 -19.24 -5.20
N ALA A 579 -14.83 -17.99 -4.85
CA ALA A 579 -16.17 -17.65 -4.42
C ALA A 579 -17.09 -18.11 -5.55
N PRO A 580 -18.23 -18.77 -5.28
CA PRO A 580 -19.25 -18.89 -6.30
C PRO A 580 -19.47 -17.48 -6.82
N SER A 581 -19.20 -17.30 -8.11
CA SER A 581 -19.24 -16.02 -8.81
C SER A 581 -20.57 -15.37 -8.51
N ARG A 582 -20.59 -14.47 -7.52
CA ARG A 582 -21.76 -13.69 -7.19
C ARG A 582 -21.58 -12.31 -7.80
N PRO A 583 -22.60 -11.79 -8.50
CA PRO A 583 -22.45 -10.65 -9.40
C PRO A 583 -22.04 -9.39 -8.65
N MET A 584 -21.39 -8.49 -9.39
CA MET A 584 -20.99 -7.14 -8.98
C MET A 584 -22.07 -6.43 -8.14
N PRO A 585 -21.69 -5.54 -7.19
CA PRO A 585 -22.64 -4.73 -6.44
C PRO A 585 -23.46 -3.89 -7.42
N SER A 586 -24.75 -4.16 -7.48
CA SER A 586 -25.74 -3.25 -8.02
C SER A 586 -25.62 -1.92 -7.27
N ALA A 587 -25.36 -0.86 -8.03
CA ALA A 587 -25.56 0.53 -7.63
C ALA A 587 -26.92 0.69 -6.91
N PRO A 588 -27.07 1.68 -6.02
CA PRO A 588 -28.36 1.96 -5.40
C PRO A 588 -29.41 2.13 -6.50
N SER A 589 -30.47 1.35 -6.43
CA SER A 589 -31.62 1.40 -7.31
C SER A 589 -32.35 2.74 -7.11
N SER A 590 -31.82 3.79 -7.70
CA SER A 590 -32.68 4.85 -8.23
C SER A 590 -33.26 4.28 -9.52
N THR A 591 -34.54 3.87 -9.47
CA THR A 591 -35.27 3.41 -10.65
C THR A 591 -35.24 4.52 -11.68
N VAL A 592 -34.33 4.41 -12.66
CA VAL A 592 -34.30 5.28 -13.82
C VAL A 592 -35.63 5.10 -14.54
N PRO A 593 -36.48 6.14 -14.64
CA PRO A 593 -37.77 5.99 -15.26
C PRO A 593 -37.61 5.69 -16.76
N SER A 594 -38.52 4.88 -17.29
CA SER A 594 -38.61 4.63 -18.73
C SER A 594 -39.30 5.79 -19.44
N CYS A 595 -38.86 6.09 -20.66
CA CYS A 595 -39.41 7.18 -21.47
C CYS A 595 -40.87 6.88 -21.83
N PRO A 596 -41.82 7.80 -21.55
CA PRO A 596 -43.24 7.57 -21.83
C PRO A 596 -43.56 7.48 -23.34
N ARG A 597 -42.63 7.89 -24.21
CA ARG A 597 -42.83 7.85 -25.68
C ARG A 597 -42.24 6.63 -26.37
N CYS A 598 -41.19 6.01 -25.83
CA CYS A 598 -40.51 4.92 -26.53
C CYS A 598 -39.98 3.80 -25.63
N GLY A 599 -40.28 3.84 -24.33
CA GLY A 599 -39.85 2.83 -23.35
C GLY A 599 -38.35 2.80 -23.05
N SER A 600 -37.52 3.54 -23.79
CA SER A 600 -36.06 3.59 -23.56
C SER A 600 -35.72 4.25 -22.21
N PRO A 601 -34.63 3.84 -21.53
CA PRO A 601 -34.26 4.41 -20.23
C PRO A 601 -33.96 5.90 -20.34
N MET A 602 -34.36 6.69 -19.34
CA MET A 602 -34.14 8.13 -19.34
C MET A 602 -32.79 8.50 -18.70
N ARG A 603 -32.25 9.67 -19.03
CA ARG A 603 -31.03 10.24 -18.42
C ARG A 603 -31.35 11.57 -17.77
N ARG A 604 -30.78 11.82 -16.59
CA ARG A 604 -30.88 13.10 -15.89
C ARG A 604 -30.12 14.16 -16.69
N ARG A 605 -30.79 15.23 -17.07
CA ARG A 605 -30.25 16.38 -17.83
C ARG A 605 -30.60 17.66 -17.08
N THR A 606 -29.74 18.66 -17.17
CA THR A 606 -30.00 19.99 -16.61
C THR A 606 -30.49 20.91 -17.72
N ALA A 607 -31.62 21.59 -17.52
CA ALA A 607 -32.14 22.54 -18.50
C ALA A 607 -31.17 23.72 -18.64
N ARG A 608 -30.79 24.05 -19.88
CA ARG A 608 -29.82 25.13 -20.17
C ARG A 608 -30.48 26.47 -20.48
N ARG A 609 -31.79 26.51 -20.77
CA ARG A 609 -32.56 27.72 -21.15
C ARG A 609 -34.03 27.59 -20.72
N GLY A 610 -34.73 28.72 -20.54
CA GLY A 610 -36.14 28.80 -20.14
C GLY A 610 -36.37 28.86 -18.62
N SER A 611 -37.63 28.92 -18.19
CA SER A 611 -38.06 29.11 -16.77
C SER A 611 -37.60 28.01 -15.79
N ARG A 612 -37.00 26.93 -16.29
CA ARG A 612 -36.45 25.83 -15.50
C ARG A 612 -34.93 25.67 -15.63
N ALA A 613 -34.23 26.66 -16.19
CA ALA A 613 -32.78 26.63 -16.33
C ALA A 613 -32.09 26.33 -14.98
N GLY A 614 -31.11 25.42 -14.99
CA GLY A 614 -30.43 24.95 -13.78
C GLY A 614 -31.12 23.80 -13.04
N ARG A 615 -32.41 23.53 -13.29
CA ARG A 615 -33.09 22.36 -12.72
C ARG A 615 -32.83 21.10 -13.54
N GLN A 616 -32.76 19.96 -12.84
CA GLN A 616 -32.58 18.65 -13.44
C GLN A 616 -33.93 18.03 -13.78
N PHE A 617 -34.00 17.34 -14.92
CA PHE A 617 -35.16 16.59 -15.38
C PHE A 617 -34.67 15.32 -16.10
N TRP A 618 -35.54 14.32 -16.24
CA TRP A 618 -35.26 13.13 -17.03
C TRP A 618 -35.56 13.39 -18.50
N GLY A 619 -34.56 13.24 -19.38
CA GLY A 619 -34.73 13.27 -20.83
C GLY A 619 -34.39 11.92 -21.46
N CYS A 620 -35.12 11.51 -22.50
CA CYS A 620 -34.87 10.23 -23.17
C CYS A 620 -33.40 10.08 -23.60
N SER A 621 -32.83 8.88 -23.39
CA SER A 621 -31.47 8.56 -23.82
C SER A 621 -31.29 8.61 -25.35
N ARG A 622 -32.36 8.41 -26.13
CA ARG A 622 -32.36 8.49 -27.60
C ARG A 622 -32.48 9.91 -28.17
N TYR A 623 -32.47 10.98 -27.36
CA TYR A 623 -32.44 12.35 -27.87
C TYR A 623 -31.21 12.57 -28.77
N PRO A 624 -31.34 13.20 -29.95
CA PRO A 624 -32.50 13.96 -30.46
C PRO A 624 -33.63 13.14 -31.09
N GLY A 625 -33.42 11.86 -31.40
CA GLY A 625 -34.41 10.99 -32.06
C GLY A 625 -35.66 10.66 -31.24
N CYS A 626 -35.66 10.91 -29.92
CA CYS A 626 -36.87 10.88 -29.09
C CYS A 626 -36.83 12.03 -28.07
N THR A 627 -37.91 12.81 -28.01
CA THR A 627 -38.01 14.03 -27.19
C THR A 627 -38.79 13.82 -25.88
N GLY A 628 -39.02 12.58 -25.46
CA GLY A 628 -39.75 12.31 -24.21
C GLY A 628 -38.99 12.80 -22.97
N THR A 629 -39.71 13.49 -22.07
CA THR A 629 -39.19 14.05 -20.82
C THR A 629 -40.10 13.70 -19.63
N ARG A 630 -39.55 13.74 -18.42
CA ARG A 630 -40.24 13.49 -17.15
C ARG A 630 -39.52 14.32 -16.07
N ASN A 631 -40.28 14.96 -15.18
CA ASN A 631 -39.70 15.80 -14.13
C ASN A 631 -39.12 14.95 -13.01
#